data_AF-A0A1M5XJT7-F1
#
_entry.id   AF-A0A1M5XJT7-F1
#
_cell.length_a   1.000
_cell.length_b   1.000
_cell.length_c   1.000
_cell.angle_alpha   90.00
_cell.angle_beta   90.00
_cell.angle_gamma   90.00
#
_symmetry.space_group_name_H-M   'P 1'
#
loop_
_entity.id
_entity.type
_entity.pdbx_description
1 polymer ?
#
loop_
_entity_poly.entity_id
_entity_poly.type
_entity_poly.pdbx_seq_one_letter_code
_entity_poly.pdbx_strand_id
1 'polypeptide(L)' 'MGWHMHQMGIGAWIYLIVLILFFVIAGIYLTQQKKDPPEDEEDDPVNILKKRYARGEITRQEYEDMKKSLSEE' A
#
# COMPACT_ATOMS: atom_id res chain seq x y z
N MET A 1 31.07 15.25 -38.89
CA MET A 1 29.72 14.66 -38.68
C MET A 1 29.70 13.76 -37.44
N GLY A 2 30.11 14.26 -36.27
CA GLY A 2 30.31 13.44 -35.06
C GLY A 2 29.50 13.86 -33.83
N TRP A 3 28.64 14.87 -33.96
CA TRP A 3 27.92 15.47 -32.83
C TRP A 3 26.49 14.93 -32.63
N HIS A 4 26.08 13.92 -33.42
CA HIS A 4 24.75 13.29 -33.31
C HIS A 4 24.76 11.91 -32.64
N MET A 5 25.93 11.39 -32.24
CA MET A 5 26.03 10.06 -31.61
C MET A 5 25.96 10.12 -30.08
N HIS A 6 26.19 11.29 -29.46
CA HIS A 6 26.23 11.42 -28.00
C HIS A 6 24.89 11.83 -27.36
N GLN A 7 23.92 12.30 -28.16
CA GLN A 7 22.56 12.58 -27.67
C GLN A 7 21.67 11.34 -27.59
N MET A 8 22.06 10.24 -28.25
CA MET A 8 21.33 8.96 -28.16
C MET A 8 21.58 8.20 -26.85
N GLY A 9 22.66 8.51 -26.12
CA GLY A 9 22.94 7.87 -24.83
C GLY A 9 22.03 8.38 -23.72
N ILE A 10 22.01 9.69 -23.50
CA ILE A 10 21.31 10.28 -22.35
C ILE A 10 19.78 10.11 -22.45
N GLY A 11 19.21 10.20 -23.65
CA GLY A 11 17.78 9.95 -23.87
C GLY A 11 17.37 8.52 -23.54
N ALA A 12 18.21 7.54 -23.87
CA ALA A 12 17.97 6.14 -23.55
C ALA A 12 18.04 5.88 -22.03
N TRP A 13 18.99 6.51 -21.32
CA TRP A 13 19.09 6.40 -19.86
C TRP A 13 17.90 7.04 -19.14
N ILE A 14 17.42 8.21 -19.59
CA ILE A 14 16.24 8.86 -19.02
C ILE A 14 14.99 8.00 -19.25
N TYR A 15 14.83 7.46 -20.45
CA TYR A 15 13.70 6.57 -20.77
C TYR A 15 13.70 5.31 -19.88
N LEU A 16 14.86 4.69 -19.67
CA LEU A 16 15.00 3.54 -18.78
C LEU A 16 14.65 3.87 -17.33
N ILE A 17 15.08 5.02 -16.80
CA ILE A 17 14.77 5.44 -15.43
C ILE A 17 13.27 5.65 -15.25
N VAL A 18 12.61 6.32 -16.20
CA VAL A 18 11.15 6.56 -16.16
C VAL A 18 10.38 5.24 -16.23
N LEU A 19 10.83 4.30 -17.07
CA LEU A 19 10.22 2.99 -17.21
C LEU A 19 10.35 2.16 -15.92
N ILE A 20 11.54 2.15 -15.29
CA ILE A 20 11.75 1.50 -13.98
C ILE A 20 10.85 2.13 -12.92
N LEU A 21 10.78 3.46 -12.84
CA LEU A 21 9.94 4.16 -11.87
C LEU A 21 8.45 3.81 -12.06
N PHE A 22 7.99 3.73 -13.32
CA PHE A 22 6.63 3.32 -13.65
C PHE A 22 6.33 1.90 -13.16
N PHE A 23 7.22 0.94 -13.41
CA PHE A 23 7.05 -0.44 -12.94
C PHE A 23 7.10 -0.56 -11.41
N VAL A 24 7.94 0.23 -10.72
CA VAL A 24 7.98 0.27 -9.25
C VAL A 24 6.66 0.80 -8.68
N ILE A 25 6.14 1.91 -9.22
CA ILE A 25 4.87 2.49 -8.77
C ILE A 25 3.72 1.54 -9.07
N ALA A 26 3.67 0.98 -10.28
CA ALA A 26 2.65 -0.02 -10.65
C ALA A 26 2.73 -1.27 -9.78
N GLY A 27 3.94 -1.76 -9.47
CA GLY A 27 4.18 -2.87 -8.56
C GLY A 27 3.67 -2.58 -7.14
N ILE A 28 3.92 -1.37 -6.62
CA ILE A 28 3.40 -0.93 -5.32
C ILE A 28 1.86 -0.84 -5.33
N TYR A 29 1.26 -0.31 -6.40
CA TYR A 29 -0.21 -0.25 -6.51
C TYR A 29 -0.86 -1.63 -6.65
N LEU A 30 -0.23 -2.56 -7.37
CA LEU A 30 -0.70 -3.94 -7.54
C LEU A 30 -0.50 -4.79 -6.27
N THR A 31 0.56 -4.52 -5.50
CA THR A 31 0.78 -5.16 -4.19
C THR A 31 -0.08 -4.55 -3.08
N GLN A 32 -0.48 -3.28 -3.18
CA GLN A 32 -1.47 -2.68 -2.28
C GLN A 32 -2.90 -3.17 -2.52
N GLN A 33 -3.24 -3.64 -3.72
CA GLN A 33 -4.51 -4.34 -3.98
C GLN A 33 -4.54 -5.78 -3.44
N LYS A 34 -3.42 -6.29 -2.91
CA LYS A 34 -3.31 -7.62 -2.29
C LYS A 34 -2.87 -7.54 -0.82
N LYS A 35 -3.37 -6.54 -0.11
CA LYS A 35 -3.51 -6.55 1.35
C LYS A 35 -5.00 -6.77 1.66
N ASP A 36 -5.62 -7.81 1.12
CA ASP A 36 -5.87 -8.98 1.96
C ASP A 36 -4.59 -9.55 2.60
N PRO A 37 -4.36 -9.31 3.90
CA PRO A 37 -3.41 -10.08 4.68
C PRO A 37 -3.74 -11.58 4.57
N PRO A 38 -2.72 -12.44 4.49
CA PRO A 38 -2.91 -13.87 4.57
C PRO A 38 -3.37 -14.23 5.99
N GLU A 39 -4.53 -14.89 6.08
CA GLU A 39 -4.74 -16.04 6.98
C GLU A 39 -4.41 -15.87 8.47
N ASP A 40 -4.65 -14.67 9.02
CA ASP A 40 -4.92 -14.38 10.45
C ASP A 40 -5.99 -13.27 10.59
N GLU A 41 -6.73 -12.99 9.50
CA GLU A 41 -7.66 -11.85 9.40
C GLU A 41 -9.03 -12.08 10.08
N GLU A 42 -9.37 -13.33 10.40
CA GLU A 42 -10.58 -13.67 11.13
C GLU A 42 -10.38 -13.64 12.65
N ASP A 43 -9.14 -13.77 13.12
CA ASP A 43 -8.83 -13.88 14.55
C ASP A 43 -8.27 -12.60 15.18
N ASP A 44 -7.81 -11.61 14.40
CA ASP A 44 -7.40 -10.31 14.96
C ASP A 44 -8.65 -9.50 15.36
N PRO A 45 -8.97 -9.39 16.67
CA PRO A 45 -10.19 -8.73 17.12
C PRO A 45 -10.15 -7.24 16.76
N VAL A 46 -8.95 -6.64 16.60
CA VAL A 46 -8.77 -5.24 16.19
C VAL A 46 -9.23 -5.04 14.74
N ASN A 47 -8.98 -5.99 13.84
CA ASN A 47 -9.44 -5.90 12.45
C ASN A 47 -10.97 -6.06 12.34
N ILE A 48 -11.59 -6.89 13.18
CA ILE A 48 -13.06 -7.00 13.26
C ILE A 48 -13.65 -5.67 13.72
N LEU A 49 -13.09 -5.05 14.77
CA LEU A 49 -13.54 -3.73 15.25
C LEU A 49 -13.40 -2.65 14.17
N LYS A 50 -12.28 -2.65 13.44
CA LYS A 50 -12.04 -1.72 12.33
C LYS A 50 -13.05 -1.89 11.20
N LYS A 51 -13.37 -3.13 10.82
CA LYS A 51 -14.40 -3.44 9.81
C LYS A 51 -15.79 -2.95 10.26
N ARG A 52 -16.18 -3.14 11.53
CA ARG A 52 -17.47 -2.67 12.09
C ARG A 52 -17.57 -1.14 12.19
N TYR A 53 -16.48 -0.48 12.58
CA TYR A 53 -16.41 0.98 12.61
C TYR A 53 -16.53 1.57 11.21
N ALA A 54 -15.86 0.98 10.21
CA ALA A 54 -15.97 1.40 8.81
C ALA A 54 -17.40 1.21 8.24
N ARG A 55 -18.16 0.22 8.74
CA ARG A 55 -19.58 0.03 8.41
C ARG A 55 -20.53 0.98 9.17
N GLY A 56 -20.04 1.72 10.18
CA GLY A 56 -20.86 2.57 11.03
C GLY A 56 -21.72 1.80 12.03
N GLU A 57 -21.44 0.52 12.26
CA GLU A 57 -22.16 -0.35 13.21
C GLU A 57 -21.79 -0.03 14.67
N ILE A 58 -20.62 0.60 14.88
CA ILE A 58 -20.13 1.04 16.17
C ILE A 58 -19.64 2.49 16.07
N THR A 59 -19.78 3.23 17.17
CA THR A 59 -19.29 4.60 17.29
C THR A 59 -17.78 4.63 17.54
N ARG A 60 -17.18 5.81 17.34
CA ARG A 60 -15.75 6.02 17.62
C ARG A 60 -15.39 5.74 19.07
N GLN A 61 -16.30 6.03 20.00
CA GLN A 61 -16.08 5.80 21.43
C GLN A 61 -16.00 4.30 21.73
N GLU A 62 -16.96 3.53 21.22
CA GLU A 62 -16.98 2.07 21.36
C GLU A 62 -15.74 1.41 20.74
N TYR A 63 -15.28 1.89 19.57
CA TYR A 63 -14.06 1.40 18.93
C TYR A 63 -12.80 1.63 19.79
N GLU A 64 -12.64 2.82 20.37
CA GLU A 64 -11.48 3.16 21.21
C GLU A 64 -11.47 2.36 22.52
N ASP A 65 -12.64 2.17 23.14
CA ASP A 65 -12.78 1.41 24.39
C ASP A 65 -12.42 -0.07 24.18
N MET A 66 -12.94 -0.69 23.12
CA MET A 66 -12.63 -2.09 22.79
C MET A 66 -11.19 -2.29 22.31
N LYS A 67 -10.62 -1.30 21.61
CA LYS A 67 -9.22 -1.35 21.19
C LYS A 67 -8.27 -1.29 22.39
N LYS A 68 -8.58 -0.48 23.40
CA LYS A 68 -7.79 -0.41 24.64
C LYS A 68 -7.81 -1.73 25.40
N SER A 69 -8.99 -2.33 25.57
CA SER A 69 -9.12 -3.60 26.29
C SER A 69 -8.35 -4.74 25.63
N LEU A 70 -8.22 -4.73 24.30
CA LEU A 70 -7.45 -5.74 23.55
C LEU A 70 -5.93 -5.49 23.57
N SER A 71 -5.48 -4.30 23.95
CA SER A 71 -4.05 -3.95 24.03
C SER A 71 -3.45 -4.11 25.43
N GLU A 72 -4.29 -4.38 26.43
CA GLU A 72 -3.91 -4.54 27.85
C GLU A 72 -3.81 -6.02 28.29
N GLU A 73 -3.89 -6.97 27.36
CA GLU A 73 -3.59 -8.41 27.56
C GLU A 73 -2.17 -8.75 27.08
#